data_AF-A0AAZ3PYU9-F1
#
_entry.id   AF-A0AAZ3PYU9-F1
#
_cell.length_a   1.000
_cell.length_b   1.000
_cell.length_c   1.000
_cell.angle_alpha   90.00
_cell.angle_beta   90.00
_cell.angle_gamma   90.00
#
_symmetry.space_group_name_H-M   'P 1'
#
loop_
_entity.id
_entity.type
_entity.pdbx_description
1 polymer ?
#
loop_
_entity_poly.entity_id
_entity_poly.type
_entity_poly.pdbx_seq_one_letter_code
_entity_poly.pdbx_strand_id
1 'polypeptide(L)'
;VCKRLTRSPSHHPSDVCPPLSHWKLTKPLNTRDSYQENESLRYQCVDGYVRKAGTSNLIKCKRIGQVLQWTLPTLICIHESTGKSSATAIYAGVGGVIVTILLVAVFGVLMFWRRKRMQRFALSPTPDEIMQMNVVT
;
A
#
# COMPACT_ATOMS: atom_id res chain seq x y z
N VAL A 1 63.35 12.96 15.45
CA VAL A 1 61.93 12.87 15.89
C VAL A 1 61.04 13.41 14.79
N CYS A 2 60.47 12.55 13.94
CA CYS A 2 59.50 12.97 12.94
C CYS A 2 58.18 13.27 13.64
N LYS A 3 57.84 14.56 13.78
CA LYS A 3 56.54 14.97 14.32
C LYS A 3 55.47 14.56 13.33
N ARG A 4 54.66 13.58 13.72
CA ARG A 4 53.45 13.13 13.04
C ARG A 4 52.55 14.35 12.86
N LEU A 5 52.38 14.82 11.63
CA LEU A 5 51.41 15.84 11.28
C LEU A 5 50.01 15.29 11.59
N THR A 6 49.52 15.55 12.79
CA THR A 6 48.09 15.39 13.10
C THR A 6 47.37 16.41 12.25
N ARG A 7 46.76 15.92 11.17
CA ARG A 7 45.86 16.68 10.29
C ARG A 7 44.80 17.33 11.18
N SER A 8 44.95 18.64 11.41
CA SER A 8 43.91 19.47 12.03
C SER A 8 42.61 19.27 11.23
N PRO A 9 41.42 19.21 11.85
CA PRO A 9 40.17 19.20 11.12
C PRO A 9 40.01 20.59 10.49
N SER A 10 40.66 20.79 9.35
CA SER A 10 40.44 21.92 8.48
C SER A 10 38.99 21.84 8.02
N HIS A 11 38.10 22.54 8.71
CA HIS A 11 36.72 22.77 8.31
C HIS A 11 36.78 23.57 7.00
N HIS A 12 36.87 22.87 5.88
CA HIS A 12 36.90 23.47 4.55
C HIS A 12 35.43 23.61 4.11
N PRO A 13 35.00 24.74 3.53
CA PRO A 13 33.60 24.94 3.11
C PRO A 13 33.07 23.90 2.10
N SER A 14 33.91 22.99 1.61
CA SER A 14 33.52 21.86 0.76
C SER A 14 33.27 20.55 1.51
N ASP A 15 33.15 20.59 2.85
CA ASP A 15 32.76 19.46 3.70
C ASP A 15 31.25 19.38 3.98
N VAL A 16 30.48 20.38 3.53
CA VAL A 16 29.03 20.46 3.71
C VAL A 16 28.34 20.59 2.34
N CYS A 17 27.17 19.96 2.20
CA CYS A 17 26.34 20.11 1.01
C CYS A 17 25.76 21.54 0.91
N PRO A 18 25.61 22.09 -0.30
CA PRO A 18 25.06 23.42 -0.49
C PRO A 18 23.61 23.50 0.03
N PRO A 19 23.12 24.71 0.33
CA PRO A 19 21.72 24.92 0.68
C PRO A 19 20.78 24.30 -0.34
N LEU A 20 19.64 23.82 0.15
CA LEU A 20 18.64 23.15 -0.68
C LEU A 20 18.12 24.08 -1.77
N SER A 21 18.17 23.63 -3.02
CA SER A 21 17.61 24.38 -4.14
C SER A 21 16.09 24.27 -4.16
N HIS A 22 15.42 25.37 -4.52
CA HIS A 22 13.98 25.39 -4.68
C HIS A 22 13.55 24.63 -5.95
N TRP A 23 12.89 23.48 -5.79
CA TRP A 23 12.32 22.70 -6.89
C TRP A 23 10.81 22.90 -7.02
N LYS A 24 10.32 22.88 -8.25
CA LYS A 24 8.91 23.20 -8.58
C LYS A 24 7.95 22.29 -7.82
N LEU A 25 6.98 22.91 -7.13
CA LEU A 25 5.88 22.22 -6.44
C LEU A 25 6.35 21.21 -5.38
N THR A 26 7.52 21.42 -4.79
CA THR A 26 8.07 20.53 -3.75
C THR A 26 8.53 21.29 -2.52
N LYS A 27 8.45 20.63 -1.37
CA LYS A 27 8.93 21.09 -0.07
C LYS A 27 9.86 20.03 0.55
N PRO A 28 11.01 20.41 1.12
CA PRO A 28 11.86 19.47 1.86
C PRO A 28 11.16 19.03 3.15
N LEU A 29 11.19 17.72 3.45
CA LEU A 29 10.48 17.17 4.61
C LEU A 29 11.28 17.26 5.92
N ASN A 30 12.61 17.25 5.83
CA ASN A 30 13.50 17.25 7.00
C ASN A 30 14.63 18.28 6.81
N THR A 31 14.28 19.56 6.97
CA THR A 31 15.23 20.68 6.86
C THR A 31 16.17 20.68 8.06
N ARG A 32 17.47 20.69 7.79
CA ARG A 32 18.55 20.88 8.78
C ARG A 32 19.41 22.06 8.35
N ASP A 33 20.14 22.64 9.30
CA ASP A 33 21.02 23.78 9.05
C ASP A 33 22.27 23.41 8.24
N SER A 34 22.68 22.14 8.30
CA SER A 34 23.87 21.61 7.62
C SER A 34 23.66 20.14 7.24
N TYR A 35 24.15 19.77 6.06
CA TYR A 35 24.09 18.39 5.56
C TYR A 35 25.49 17.84 5.24
N GLN A 36 25.81 16.68 5.80
CA GLN A 36 27.10 16.02 5.58
C GLN A 36 27.09 15.07 4.37
N GLU A 37 28.28 14.59 4.00
CA GLU A 37 28.45 13.58 2.95
C GLU A 37 27.64 12.32 3.25
N ASN A 38 27.01 11.75 2.22
CA ASN A 38 26.12 10.59 2.28
C ASN A 38 24.79 10.79 3.03
N GLU A 39 24.50 11.98 3.54
CA GLU A 39 23.17 12.26 4.06
C GLU A 39 22.12 12.28 2.96
N SER A 40 20.92 11.83 3.31
CA SER A 40 19.80 11.73 2.39
C SER A 40 18.62 12.55 2.87
N LEU A 41 18.02 13.30 1.95
CA LEU A 41 16.86 14.13 2.22
C LEU A 41 15.69 13.71 1.35
N ARG A 42 14.49 13.75 1.93
CA ARG A 42 13.24 13.48 1.22
C ARG A 42 12.50 14.77 0.92
N TYR A 43 12.07 14.90 -0.33
CA TYR A 43 11.12 15.93 -0.74
C TYR A 43 9.69 15.41 -0.69
N GLN A 44 8.77 16.30 -0.43
CA GLN A 44 7.34 16.09 -0.54
C GLN A 44 6.79 17.06 -1.57
N CYS A 45 5.70 16.70 -2.24
CA CYS A 45 4.97 17.66 -3.05
C CYS A 45 4.28 18.69 -2.15
N VAL A 46 4.06 19.90 -2.67
CA VAL A 46 3.22 20.91 -2.00
C VAL A 46 1.77 20.41 -1.92
N ASP A 47 0.99 21.04 -1.05
CA ASP A 47 -0.38 20.61 -0.78
C ASP A 47 -1.25 20.70 -2.05
N GLY A 48 -2.11 19.70 -2.26
CA GLY A 48 -2.88 19.52 -3.50
C GLY A 48 -2.14 18.77 -4.62
N TYR A 49 -0.87 18.42 -4.43
CA TYR A 49 -0.09 17.62 -5.36
C TYR A 49 0.38 16.31 -4.72
N VAL A 50 0.34 15.25 -5.51
CA VAL A 50 0.81 13.91 -5.13
C VAL A 50 2.00 13.51 -5.97
N ARG A 51 2.86 12.66 -5.41
CA ARG A 51 3.99 12.09 -6.14
C ARG A 51 3.49 11.12 -7.20
N LYS A 52 3.98 11.25 -8.44
CA LYS A 52 3.78 10.25 -9.50
C LYS A 52 4.46 8.93 -9.13
N ALA A 53 3.75 7.81 -9.25
CA ALA A 53 4.32 6.48 -9.02
C ALA A 53 5.56 6.24 -9.94
N GLY A 54 6.56 5.51 -9.44
CA GLY A 54 7.81 5.26 -10.15
C GLY A 54 8.87 6.38 -10.08
N THR A 55 8.60 7.50 -9.40
CA THR A 55 9.59 8.59 -9.20
C THR A 55 10.27 8.52 -7.83
N SER A 56 11.53 8.98 -7.72
CA SER A 56 12.24 9.04 -6.43
C SER A 56 12.10 10.42 -5.79
N ASN A 57 11.71 10.46 -4.52
CA ASN A 57 11.70 11.68 -3.72
C ASN A 57 12.95 11.84 -2.84
N LEU A 58 13.93 10.95 -3.00
CA LEU A 58 15.14 10.92 -2.19
C LEU A 58 16.30 11.55 -2.99
N ILE A 59 16.90 12.59 -2.42
CA ILE A 59 18.19 13.11 -2.86
C ILE A 59 19.27 12.70 -1.87
N LYS A 60 20.50 12.57 -2.34
CA LYS A 60 21.67 12.27 -1.51
C LYS A 60 22.75 13.32 -1.73
N CYS A 61 23.42 13.69 -0.65
CA CYS A 61 24.62 14.50 -0.71
C CYS A 61 25.78 13.58 -1.12
N LYS A 62 26.40 13.85 -2.27
CA LYS A 62 27.54 13.07 -2.78
C LYS A 62 28.71 13.99 -3.08
N ARG A 63 29.92 13.50 -2.81
CA ARG A 63 31.15 14.17 -3.24
C ARG A 63 31.37 13.95 -4.73
N ILE A 64 31.43 15.03 -5.49
CA ILE A 64 31.74 15.04 -6.92
C ILE A 64 33.05 15.83 -7.08
N GLY A 65 34.16 15.11 -7.20
CA GLY A 65 35.50 15.69 -7.19
C GLY A 65 35.86 16.24 -5.81
N GLN A 66 36.16 17.53 -5.72
CA GLN A 66 36.52 18.21 -4.46
C GLN A 66 35.33 18.85 -3.75
N VAL A 67 34.12 18.79 -4.31
CA VAL A 67 32.92 19.50 -3.81
C VAL A 67 31.79 18.53 -3.51
N LEU A 68 31.01 18.79 -2.45
CA LEU A 68 29.77 18.08 -2.14
C LEU A 68 28.59 18.69 -2.91
N GLN A 69 27.79 17.84 -3.56
CA GLN A 69 26.62 18.25 -4.32
C GLN A 69 25.44 17.30 -4.10
N TRP A 70 24.24 17.84 -4.25
CA TRP A 70 23.01 17.04 -4.23
C TRP A 70 22.83 16.26 -5.53
N THR A 71 22.43 15.01 -5.43
CA THR A 71 21.97 14.24 -6.59
C THR A 71 20.68 14.84 -7.16
N LEU A 72 20.53 14.83 -8.47
CA LEU A 72 19.34 15.33 -9.15
C LEU A 72 18.08 14.53 -8.74
N PRO A 73 16.99 15.20 -8.31
CA PRO A 73 15.74 14.52 -8.01
C PRO A 73 15.03 14.07 -9.30
N THR A 74 14.44 12.88 -9.29
CA THR A 74 13.52 12.41 -10.35
C THR A 74 12.06 12.59 -9.96
N LEU A 75 11.80 13.36 -8.89
CA LEU A 75 10.48 13.58 -8.31
C LEU A 75 9.59 14.38 -9.28
N ILE A 76 8.44 13.81 -9.62
CA ILE A 76 7.40 14.49 -10.40
C ILE A 76 6.14 14.59 -9.54
N CYS A 77 5.67 15.81 -9.34
CA CYS A 77 4.42 16.12 -8.63
C CYS A 77 3.29 16.31 -9.65
N ILE A 78 2.18 15.59 -9.46
CA ILE A 78 0.97 15.66 -10.28
C ILE A 78 -0.20 16.10 -9.41
N HIS A 79 -1.18 16.79 -10.00
CA HIS A 79 -2.33 17.29 -9.25
C HIS A 79 -3.17 16.12 -8.73
N GLU A 80 -3.59 16.19 -7.46
CA GLU A 80 -4.32 15.11 -6.78
C GLU A 80 -5.58 14.66 -7.53
N SER A 81 -6.28 15.58 -8.20
CA SER A 81 -7.50 15.28 -8.97
C SER A 81 -7.27 14.32 -10.14
N THR A 82 -6.04 14.15 -10.61
CA THR A 82 -5.70 13.22 -11.70
C THR A 82 -5.32 11.82 -11.21
N GLY A 83 -5.07 11.64 -9.90
CA GLY A 83 -4.60 10.38 -9.33
C GLY A 83 -5.69 9.49 -8.70
N LYS A 84 -6.85 10.07 -8.35
CA LYS A 84 -8.00 9.33 -7.82
C LYS A 84 -8.97 9.02 -8.96
N SER A 85 -8.59 8.10 -9.84
CA SER A 85 -9.63 7.40 -10.59
C SER A 85 -10.47 6.66 -9.54
N SER A 86 -11.72 7.08 -9.43
CA SER A 86 -12.73 6.73 -8.43
C SER A 86 -13.07 5.23 -8.41
N ALA A 87 -12.10 4.37 -8.09
CA ALA A 87 -12.27 2.93 -8.02
C ALA A 87 -12.75 2.45 -6.64
N THR A 88 -12.60 3.27 -5.60
CA THR A 88 -13.02 2.92 -4.22
C THR A 88 -14.46 3.31 -3.91
N ALA A 89 -15.04 4.28 -4.63
CA ALA A 89 -16.42 4.73 -4.39
C ALA A 89 -17.49 3.78 -4.96
N ILE A 90 -17.12 2.83 -5.82
CA ILE A 90 -18.08 1.95 -6.51
C ILE A 90 -18.57 0.82 -5.59
N TYR A 91 -17.75 0.38 -4.62
CA TYR A 91 -18.09 -0.72 -3.71
C TYR A 91 -19.00 -0.33 -2.53
N ALA A 92 -19.15 0.96 -2.25
CA ALA A 92 -19.97 1.43 -1.13
C ALA A 92 -21.48 1.46 -1.43
N GLY A 93 -21.89 1.33 -2.69
CA GLY A 93 -23.31 1.43 -3.09
C GLY A 93 -23.92 0.10 -3.54
N VAL A 94 -23.47 -0.43 -4.68
CA VAL A 94 -24.18 -1.52 -5.37
C VAL A 94 -23.56 -2.89 -5.07
N GLY A 95 -22.24 -2.95 -4.89
CA GLY A 95 -21.52 -4.20 -4.64
C GLY A 95 -21.85 -4.84 -3.28
N GLY A 96 -22.01 -4.03 -2.23
CA GLY A 96 -22.35 -4.53 -0.89
C GLY A 96 -23.72 -5.22 -0.84
N VAL A 97 -24.74 -4.62 -1.47
CA VAL A 97 -26.11 -5.18 -1.47
C VAL A 97 -26.19 -6.46 -2.29
N ILE A 98 -25.52 -6.53 -3.45
CA ILE A 98 -25.48 -7.75 -4.25
C ILE A 98 -24.77 -8.88 -3.50
N VAL A 99 -23.65 -8.58 -2.83
CA VAL A 99 -22.92 -9.59 -2.03
C VAL A 99 -23.76 -10.08 -0.85
N THR A 100 -24.46 -9.19 -0.13
CA THR A 100 -25.33 -9.61 0.98
C THR A 100 -26.52 -10.43 0.49
N ILE A 101 -27.16 -10.04 -0.62
CA ILE A 101 -28.26 -10.82 -1.22
C ILE A 101 -27.78 -12.20 -1.65
N LEU A 102 -26.61 -12.30 -2.32
CA LEU A 102 -26.04 -13.58 -2.74
C LEU A 102 -25.72 -14.47 -1.53
N LEU A 103 -25.12 -13.93 -0.47
CA LEU A 103 -24.82 -14.69 0.75
C LEU A 103 -26.08 -15.20 1.44
N VAL A 104 -27.13 -14.36 1.56
CA VAL A 104 -28.42 -14.75 2.17
C VAL A 104 -29.11 -15.82 1.33
N ALA A 105 -29.13 -15.68 0.00
CA ALA A 105 -29.73 -16.67 -0.90
C ALA A 105 -29.00 -18.02 -0.84
N VAL A 106 -27.67 -18.02 -0.89
CA VAL A 106 -26.85 -19.25 -0.80
C VAL A 106 -27.05 -19.93 0.55
N PHE A 107 -27.00 -19.17 1.66
CA PHE A 107 -27.18 -19.73 2.99
C PHE A 107 -28.61 -20.25 3.20
N GLY A 108 -29.62 -19.54 2.70
CA GLY A 108 -31.02 -19.96 2.72
C GLY A 108 -31.24 -21.26 1.95
N VAL A 109 -30.68 -21.39 0.74
CA VAL A 109 -30.73 -22.63 -0.06
C VAL A 109 -29.98 -23.75 0.67
N LEU A 110 -28.78 -23.53 1.20
CA LEU A 110 -28.04 -24.55 1.96
C LEU A 110 -28.81 -25.03 3.19
N MET A 111 -29.42 -24.12 3.95
CA MET A 111 -30.24 -24.46 5.13
C MET A 111 -31.52 -25.19 4.74
N PHE A 112 -32.19 -24.78 3.65
CA PHE A 112 -33.36 -25.47 3.12
C PHE A 112 -33.02 -26.88 2.62
N TRP A 113 -31.89 -27.05 1.94
CA TRP A 113 -31.37 -28.35 1.52
C TRP A 113 -30.98 -29.22 2.71
N ARG A 114 -30.36 -28.67 3.76
CA ARG A 114 -30.09 -29.39 5.01
C ARG A 114 -31.38 -29.86 5.68
N ARG A 115 -32.40 -29.00 5.77
CA ARG A 115 -33.73 -29.37 6.31
C ARG A 115 -34.41 -30.47 5.48
N LYS A 116 -34.39 -30.35 4.15
CA LYS A 116 -34.98 -31.33 3.24
C LYS A 116 -34.21 -32.66 3.26
N ARG A 117 -32.89 -32.63 3.46
CA ARG A 117 -32.05 -33.82 3.66
C ARG A 117 -32.36 -34.53 4.97
N MET A 118 -32.68 -33.80 6.04
CA MET A 118 -33.12 -34.39 7.31
C MET A 118 -34.47 -35.11 7.18
N GLN A 119 -35.43 -34.58 6.42
CA GLN A 119 -36.72 -35.26 6.20
C GLN A 119 -36.59 -36.54 5.35
N ARG A 120 -35.62 -36.59 4.44
CA ARG A 120 -35.42 -37.78 3.57
C ARG A 120 -34.81 -38.98 4.32
N PHE A 121 -34.33 -38.81 5.56
CA PHE A 121 -33.81 -39.90 6.41
C PHE A 121 -34.86 -40.47 7.39
N ALA A 122 -35.98 -39.77 7.61
CA ALA A 122 -37.05 -40.22 8.51
C ALA A 122 -38.11 -41.09 7.82
N LEU A 123 -37.99 -41.34 6.52
CA LEU A 123 -38.81 -42.31 5.78
C LEU A 123 -37.96 -43.53 5.41
N SER A 124 -37.27 -44.10 6.41
CA SER A 124 -36.85 -45.50 6.32
C SER A 124 -38.07 -46.31 6.77
N PRO A 125 -38.65 -47.18 5.91
CA PRO A 125 -39.79 -47.98 6.30
C PRO A 125 -39.40 -48.80 7.53
N THR A 126 -40.22 -48.72 8.57
CA THR A 126 -40.09 -49.59 9.73
C THR A 126 -40.36 -51.04 9.26
N PRO A 127 -39.64 -52.06 9.77
CA PRO A 127 -39.69 -53.43 9.26
C PRO A 127 -41.07 -54.11 9.38
N ASP A 128 -42.06 -53.46 9.98
CA ASP A 128 -43.46 -53.91 10.06
C ASP A 128 -44.28 -53.64 8.79
N GLU A 129 -43.86 -52.76 7.87
CA GLU A 129 -44.56 -52.55 6.58
C GLU A 129 -44.13 -53.52 5.46
N ILE A 130 -43.08 -54.31 5.68
CA ILE A 130 -42.50 -55.23 4.67
C ILE A 130 -43.19 -56.61 4.68
N MET A 131 -44.02 -56.91 5.69
CA MET A 131 -44.74 -58.20 5.78
C MET A 131 -46.14 -58.18 5.12
N GLN A 132 -46.60 -57.02 4.66
CA GLN A 132 -47.95 -56.86 4.07
C GLN A 132 -47.98 -57.00 2.53
N MET A 133 -46.82 -57.12 1.86
CA MET A 133 -46.76 -57.33 0.41
C MET A 133 -46.64 -58.80 -0.02
N ASN A 134 -46.59 -59.75 0.92
CA ASN A 134 -46.43 -61.18 0.62
C ASN A 134 -47.63 -62.06 1.06
N VAL A 135 -48.76 -61.44 1.41
CA VAL A 135 -50.04 -62.13 1.73
C VAL A 135 -51.12 -61.84 0.68
N VAL A 136 -50.79 -61.07 -0.36
CA VAL A 136 -51.66 -60.82 -1.52
C VAL A 136 -50.91 -61.15 -2.80
N THR A 137 -50.53 -62.42 -2.98
CA THR A 137 -50.23 -63.01 -4.28
C THR A 137 -50.64 -64.48 -4.24
#